data_AF-A0A563BFI1-F1
#
_entry.id   AF-A0A563BFI1-F1
#
_cell.length_a   1.000
_cell.length_b   1.000
_cell.length_c   1.000
_cell.angle_alpha   90.00
_cell.angle_beta   90.00
_cell.angle_gamma   90.00
#
_symmetry.space_group_name_H-M   'P 1'
#
loop_
_entity.id
_entity.type
_entity.pdbx_description
1 polymer ?
#
loop_
_entity_poly.entity_id
_entity_poly.type
_entity_poly.pdbx_seq_one_letter_code
_entity_poly.pdbx_strand_id
1 'polypeptide(L)'
;TNMGFMFSDMFNLTTLDISGFDTSNVTDMSGMFSSMSKLTTLNLSHFDTSKVTNMGFMFSDMFNLTTLDISSFDTSNVTDMSGMFSSMSKLTTLNLSHFDTSKVTNMGFMFSDMFNLTTLDISSFDTSKVTNMRYMFDDMSKLTTLNLSHFDTSKVTNMGYMFSGMSNLTNLDLSSFDTSKVTDMYAMFSDMSNLTALNLSNFDTSKVTTMYAMFRNMPNLTTLDLSNFDTSQVTDMKYMFYLPYKDKLNDKLEKIYVNNDFNTASLTDFSEMFKNRNKLRGGNGSFLVNPGTADKSWLRIDDPTNGRPGYFTRKP
;
A
#
# COMPACT_ATOMS: atom_id res chain seq x y z
N THR A 1 13.66 -29.25 -3.98
CA THR A 1 14.53 -29.17 -2.78
C THR A 1 14.28 -27.86 -2.06
N ASN A 2 14.29 -27.85 -0.73
CA ASN A 2 14.00 -26.64 0.07
C ASN A 2 15.32 -26.03 0.59
N MET A 3 15.57 -24.75 0.28
CA MET A 3 16.63 -23.90 0.85
C MET A 3 16.05 -22.66 1.54
N GLY A 4 14.75 -22.68 1.85
CA GLY A 4 14.08 -21.61 2.57
C GLY A 4 14.72 -21.39 3.95
N PHE A 5 14.90 -20.11 4.30
CA PHE A 5 15.49 -19.64 5.55
C PHE A 5 16.91 -20.14 5.84
N MET A 6 17.61 -20.72 4.85
CA MET A 6 18.88 -21.42 5.08
C MET A 6 19.96 -20.55 5.75
N PHE A 7 20.04 -19.27 5.38
CA PHE A 7 20.95 -18.29 5.98
C PHE A 7 20.21 -17.18 6.75
N SER A 8 18.91 -17.40 7.03
CA SER A 8 18.08 -16.43 7.75
C SER A 8 18.69 -16.09 9.10
N ASP A 9 18.55 -14.84 9.53
CA ASP A 9 18.88 -14.38 10.88
C ASP A 9 20.37 -14.51 11.25
N MET A 10 21.24 -14.68 10.24
CA MET A 10 22.69 -14.55 10.39
C MET A 10 23.11 -13.07 10.52
N PHE A 11 22.51 -12.35 11.48
CA PHE A 11 22.60 -10.88 11.64
C PHE A 11 24.03 -10.33 11.73
N ASN A 12 24.99 -11.15 12.15
CA ASN A 12 26.38 -10.74 12.37
C ASN A 12 27.30 -11.07 11.19
N LEU A 13 26.84 -11.81 10.19
CA LEU A 13 27.67 -12.24 9.07
C LEU A 13 27.94 -11.06 8.13
N THR A 14 29.22 -10.78 7.89
CA THR A 14 29.69 -9.69 7.01
C THR A 14 30.11 -10.18 5.62
N THR A 15 30.32 -11.49 5.46
CA THR A 15 30.74 -12.13 4.21
C THR A 15 30.11 -13.51 4.11
N LEU A 16 29.64 -13.90 2.93
CA LEU A 16 29.08 -15.21 2.67
C LEU A 16 29.64 -15.74 1.36
N ASP A 17 30.28 -16.92 1.40
CA ASP A 17 30.67 -17.65 0.20
C ASP A 17 29.71 -18.83 0.00
N ILE A 18 28.99 -18.79 -1.12
CA ILE A 18 27.99 -19.78 -1.53
C ILE A 18 28.32 -20.34 -2.91
N SER A 19 29.51 -20.06 -3.46
CA SER A 19 29.89 -20.44 -4.83
C SER A 19 29.86 -21.95 -5.12
N GLY A 20 29.93 -22.78 -4.08
CA GLY A 20 29.85 -24.24 -4.19
C GLY A 20 28.45 -24.84 -4.14
N PHE A 21 27.39 -24.02 -4.04
CA PHE A 21 26.02 -24.52 -3.91
C PHE A 21 25.41 -24.88 -5.27
N ASP A 22 24.92 -26.11 -5.39
CA ASP A 22 24.07 -26.52 -6.52
C ASP A 22 22.60 -26.19 -6.20
N THR A 23 22.05 -25.23 -6.93
CA THR A 23 20.68 -24.74 -6.79
C THR A 23 19.72 -25.29 -7.85
N SER A 24 20.20 -26.11 -8.79
CA SER A 24 19.44 -26.57 -9.98
C SER A 24 18.20 -27.42 -9.69
N ASN A 25 18.04 -27.90 -8.46
CA ASN A 25 16.88 -28.68 -8.01
C ASN A 25 16.10 -28.01 -6.86
N VAL A 26 16.44 -26.76 -6.54
CA VAL A 26 15.77 -25.99 -5.49
C VAL A 26 14.43 -25.49 -6.02
N THR A 27 13.40 -25.68 -5.20
CA THR A 27 12.01 -25.29 -5.48
C THR A 27 11.52 -24.22 -4.51
N ASP A 28 12.19 -24.07 -3.38
CA ASP A 28 11.84 -23.10 -2.33
C ASP A 28 13.09 -22.39 -1.84
N MET A 29 13.13 -21.06 -2.01
CA MET A 29 14.18 -20.15 -1.53
C MET A 29 13.58 -19.08 -0.59
N SER A 30 12.38 -19.30 -0.03
CA SER A 30 11.72 -18.31 0.79
C SER A 30 12.57 -17.93 2.00
N GLY A 31 12.80 -16.64 2.24
CA GLY A 31 13.59 -16.18 3.38
C GLY A 31 15.07 -16.61 3.36
N MET A 32 15.60 -17.15 2.26
CA MET A 32 16.92 -17.77 2.22
C MET A 32 18.03 -16.87 2.78
N PHE A 33 17.98 -15.56 2.52
CA PHE A 33 18.93 -14.55 3.00
C PHE A 33 18.27 -13.51 3.91
N SER A 34 17.09 -13.80 4.46
CA SER A 34 16.34 -12.86 5.31
C SER A 34 17.18 -12.43 6.52
N SER A 35 17.06 -11.17 6.89
CA SER A 35 17.69 -10.62 8.11
C SER A 35 19.22 -10.72 8.16
N MET A 36 19.90 -10.93 7.03
CA MET A 36 21.37 -10.89 6.93
C MET A 36 21.88 -9.44 6.95
N SER A 37 21.53 -8.72 8.02
CA SER A 37 21.54 -7.26 8.09
C SER A 37 22.91 -6.61 8.00
N LYS A 38 24.02 -7.31 8.25
CA LYS A 38 25.40 -6.79 8.12
C LYS A 38 26.07 -7.08 6.79
N LEU A 39 25.46 -7.89 5.93
CA LEU A 39 26.03 -8.24 4.63
C LEU A 39 25.97 -7.02 3.69
N THR A 40 27.08 -6.69 3.04
CA THR A 40 27.19 -5.56 2.11
C THR A 40 27.31 -5.98 0.65
N THR A 41 27.65 -7.25 0.39
CA THR A 41 27.75 -7.85 -0.94
C THR A 41 27.21 -9.28 -0.92
N LEU A 42 26.56 -9.69 -2.01
CA LEU A 42 26.05 -11.05 -2.19
C LEU A 42 26.20 -11.41 -3.66
N ASN A 43 26.89 -12.52 -3.96
CA ASN A 43 27.09 -12.97 -5.33
C ASN A 43 26.20 -14.18 -5.64
N LEU A 44 25.24 -14.00 -6.55
CA LEU A 44 24.23 -14.99 -6.93
C LEU A 44 24.34 -15.42 -8.39
N SER A 45 25.41 -15.05 -9.10
CA SER A 45 25.52 -15.25 -10.56
C SER A 45 25.51 -16.73 -11.00
N HIS A 46 25.78 -17.66 -10.08
CA HIS A 46 25.78 -19.11 -10.31
C HIS A 46 24.47 -19.79 -9.89
N PHE A 47 23.50 -19.05 -9.35
CA PHE A 47 22.22 -19.62 -8.93
C PHE A 47 21.38 -20.00 -10.15
N ASP A 48 20.95 -21.25 -10.20
CA ASP A 48 19.89 -21.74 -11.09
C ASP A 48 18.56 -21.67 -10.32
N THR A 49 17.71 -20.74 -10.73
CA THR A 49 16.39 -20.50 -10.12
C THR A 49 15.24 -21.05 -10.96
N SER A 50 15.53 -21.75 -12.07
CA SER A 50 14.54 -22.19 -13.05
C SER A 50 13.45 -23.10 -12.49
N LYS A 51 13.70 -23.77 -11.36
CA LYS A 51 12.71 -24.63 -10.67
C LYS A 51 12.09 -24.01 -9.42
N VAL A 52 12.50 -22.80 -9.04
CA VAL A 52 12.03 -22.14 -7.83
C VAL A 52 10.59 -21.67 -8.02
N THR A 53 9.73 -22.04 -7.08
CA THR A 53 8.31 -21.63 -7.05
C THR A 53 8.02 -20.64 -5.93
N ASN A 54 8.88 -20.54 -4.92
CA ASN A 54 8.71 -19.64 -3.78
C ASN A 54 9.98 -18.82 -3.52
N MET A 55 9.86 -17.49 -3.63
CA MET A 55 10.91 -16.51 -3.32
C MET A 55 10.45 -15.51 -2.25
N GLY A 56 9.38 -15.82 -1.51
CA GLY A 56 8.84 -14.93 -0.48
C GLY A 56 9.91 -14.59 0.58
N PHE A 57 10.06 -13.32 0.91
CA PHE A 57 11.01 -12.79 1.90
C PHE A 57 12.49 -13.11 1.63
N MET A 58 12.85 -13.58 0.42
CA MET A 58 14.19 -14.09 0.12
C MET A 58 15.33 -13.13 0.52
N PHE A 59 15.14 -11.83 0.34
CA PHE A 59 16.10 -10.77 0.69
C PHE A 59 15.57 -9.78 1.74
N SER A 60 14.53 -10.15 2.50
CA SER A 60 13.93 -9.28 3.51
C SER A 60 14.97 -8.83 4.54
N ASP A 61 14.88 -7.58 5.00
CA ASP A 61 15.70 -7.04 6.10
C ASP A 61 17.22 -7.06 5.87
N MET A 62 17.66 -7.13 4.61
CA MET A 62 19.07 -6.97 4.21
C MET A 62 19.48 -5.48 4.18
N PHE A 63 19.38 -4.79 5.32
CA PHE A 63 19.49 -3.33 5.45
C PHE A 63 20.79 -2.70 4.91
N ASN A 64 21.89 -3.45 4.83
CA ASN A 64 23.20 -2.92 4.45
C ASN A 64 23.60 -3.14 2.99
N LEU A 65 22.79 -3.87 2.22
CA LEU A 65 23.07 -4.12 0.81
C LEU A 65 22.78 -2.85 -0.02
N THR A 66 23.76 -2.37 -0.77
CA THR A 66 23.64 -1.17 -1.62
C THR A 66 23.39 -1.50 -3.10
N THR A 67 23.68 -2.73 -3.50
CA THR A 67 23.46 -3.25 -4.86
C THR A 67 23.07 -4.72 -4.76
N LEU A 68 22.12 -5.15 -5.59
CA LEU A 68 21.74 -6.55 -5.72
C LEU A 68 21.70 -6.90 -7.21
N ASP A 69 22.56 -7.84 -7.64
CA ASP A 69 22.51 -8.39 -9.00
C ASP A 69 21.77 -9.73 -8.96
N ILE A 70 20.61 -9.74 -9.62
CA ILE A 70 19.71 -10.89 -9.77
C ILE A 70 19.39 -11.10 -11.25
N SER A 71 20.21 -10.58 -12.17
CA SER A 71 19.99 -10.67 -13.62
C SER A 71 19.97 -12.11 -14.16
N SER A 72 20.52 -13.07 -13.43
CA SER A 72 20.49 -14.51 -13.76
C SER A 72 19.21 -15.22 -13.32
N PHE A 73 18.28 -14.55 -12.63
CA PHE A 73 17.12 -15.22 -12.06
C PHE A 73 16.08 -15.54 -13.14
N ASP A 74 15.69 -16.81 -13.22
CA ASP A 74 14.50 -17.27 -13.92
C ASP A 74 13.34 -17.32 -12.94
N THR A 75 12.41 -16.37 -13.09
CA THR A 75 11.24 -16.24 -12.22
C THR A 75 9.97 -16.84 -12.82
N SER A 76 10.06 -17.47 -13.99
CA SER A 76 8.90 -17.96 -14.76
C SER A 76 8.09 -19.05 -14.07
N ASN A 77 8.60 -19.67 -12.99
CA ASN A 77 7.90 -20.65 -12.17
C ASN A 77 7.48 -20.14 -10.80
N VAL A 78 7.85 -18.91 -10.43
CA VAL A 78 7.59 -18.36 -9.10
C VAL A 78 6.10 -18.00 -8.96
N THR A 79 5.50 -18.46 -7.86
CA THR A 79 4.09 -18.20 -7.51
C THR A 79 3.94 -17.27 -6.30
N ASP A 80 4.98 -17.14 -5.47
CA ASP A 80 5.01 -16.26 -4.29
C ASP A 80 6.28 -15.40 -4.30
N MET A 81 6.10 -14.08 -4.33
CA MET A 81 7.15 -13.05 -4.22
C MET A 81 6.89 -12.11 -3.02
N SER A 82 6.06 -12.52 -2.07
CA SER A 82 5.69 -11.67 -0.94
C SER A 82 6.92 -11.28 -0.12
N GLY A 83 7.08 -10.01 0.18
CA GLY A 83 8.22 -9.50 0.96
C GLY A 83 9.60 -9.72 0.34
N MET A 84 9.71 -10.12 -0.92
CA MET A 84 11.00 -10.55 -1.52
C MET A 84 12.12 -9.52 -1.32
N PHE A 85 11.81 -8.23 -1.40
CA PHE A 85 12.76 -7.12 -1.20
C PHE A 85 12.39 -6.21 -0.01
N SER A 86 11.52 -6.69 0.89
CA SER A 86 11.05 -5.91 2.03
C SER A 86 12.22 -5.38 2.85
N SER A 87 12.14 -4.08 3.18
CA SER A 87 13.06 -3.41 4.08
C SER A 87 14.53 -3.45 3.63
N MET A 88 14.80 -3.62 2.33
CA MET A 88 16.12 -3.43 1.72
C MET A 88 16.49 -1.94 1.61
N SER A 89 16.53 -1.27 2.76
CA SER A 89 16.44 0.18 2.90
C SER A 89 17.61 0.98 2.34
N LYS A 90 18.74 0.37 1.96
CA LYS A 90 19.89 1.06 1.34
C LYS A 90 19.96 0.95 -0.19
N LEU A 91 19.13 0.12 -0.81
CA LEU A 91 19.06 0.08 -2.27
C LEU A 91 18.50 1.41 -2.79
N THR A 92 19.18 1.98 -3.80
CA THR A 92 18.72 3.18 -4.52
C THR A 92 18.17 2.84 -5.90
N THR A 93 18.59 1.69 -6.46
CA THR A 93 18.10 1.11 -7.71
C THR A 93 17.94 -0.41 -7.58
N LEU A 94 17.04 -0.98 -8.39
CA LEU A 94 16.82 -2.42 -8.50
C LEU A 94 16.33 -2.72 -9.92
N ASN A 95 16.97 -3.65 -10.63
CA ASN A 95 16.60 -4.00 -12.00
C ASN A 95 15.74 -5.27 -12.04
N LEU A 96 14.47 -5.13 -12.44
CA LEU A 96 13.48 -6.21 -12.50
C LEU A 96 12.91 -6.43 -13.90
N SER A 97 13.51 -5.84 -14.94
CA SER A 97 12.95 -5.85 -16.30
C SER A 97 12.82 -7.25 -16.93
N HIS A 98 13.58 -8.23 -16.41
CA HIS A 98 13.56 -9.62 -16.86
C HIS A 98 12.64 -10.53 -16.03
N PHE A 99 11.98 -10.01 -14.99
CA PHE A 99 11.09 -10.82 -14.16
C PHE A 99 9.83 -11.23 -14.94
N ASP A 100 9.54 -12.52 -14.93
CA ASP A 100 8.25 -13.08 -15.35
C ASP A 100 7.39 -13.31 -14.10
N THR A 101 6.34 -12.52 -13.97
CA THR A 101 5.40 -12.57 -12.83
C THR A 101 4.06 -13.20 -13.21
N SER A 102 3.94 -13.78 -14.41
CA SER A 102 2.68 -14.31 -14.96
C SER A 102 2.07 -15.48 -14.17
N LYS A 103 2.82 -16.07 -13.22
CA LYS A 103 2.34 -17.10 -12.28
C LYS A 103 2.20 -16.62 -10.84
N VAL A 104 2.65 -15.40 -10.53
CA VAL A 104 2.66 -14.88 -9.16
C VAL A 104 1.23 -14.61 -8.69
N THR A 105 0.92 -15.08 -7.50
CA THR A 105 -0.40 -14.91 -6.85
C THR A 105 -0.33 -14.03 -5.60
N ASN A 106 0.86 -13.83 -5.05
CA ASN A 106 1.11 -13.07 -3.84
C ASN A 106 2.29 -12.11 -4.03
N MET A 107 2.01 -10.81 -3.96
CA MET A 107 3.00 -9.71 -4.00
C MET A 107 2.93 -8.83 -2.75
N GLY A 108 2.29 -9.31 -1.68
CA GLY A 108 2.20 -8.53 -0.44
C GLY A 108 3.59 -8.22 0.11
N PHE A 109 3.81 -7.02 0.64
CA PHE A 109 5.08 -6.53 1.18
C PHE A 109 6.26 -6.47 0.20
N MET A 110 6.09 -6.77 -1.08
CA MET A 110 7.21 -7.03 -2.01
C MET A 110 8.29 -5.95 -2.01
N PHE A 111 7.90 -4.67 -1.89
CA PHE A 111 8.80 -3.51 -1.82
C PHE A 111 8.61 -2.65 -0.56
N SER A 112 7.97 -3.20 0.48
CA SER A 112 7.72 -2.48 1.75
C SER A 112 9.01 -1.92 2.31
N ASP A 113 8.99 -0.72 2.88
CA ASP A 113 10.12 -0.11 3.61
C ASP A 113 11.41 0.07 2.79
N MET A 114 11.33 0.10 1.46
CA MET A 114 12.45 0.43 0.58
C MET A 114 12.68 1.95 0.50
N PHE A 115 12.86 2.60 1.67
CA PHE A 115 12.85 4.06 1.82
C PHE A 115 13.83 4.84 0.94
N ASN A 116 14.93 4.23 0.48
CA ASN A 116 15.94 4.91 -0.34
C ASN A 116 15.79 4.71 -1.86
N LEU A 117 14.86 3.86 -2.32
CA LEU A 117 14.65 3.60 -3.73
C LEU A 117 14.03 4.85 -4.39
N THR A 118 14.68 5.41 -5.41
CA THR A 118 14.23 6.64 -6.06
C THR A 118 13.45 6.41 -7.36
N THR A 119 13.56 5.21 -7.92
CA THR A 119 12.89 4.78 -9.16
C THR A 119 12.57 3.31 -9.06
N LEU A 120 11.40 2.90 -9.55
CA LEU A 120 11.01 1.50 -9.66
C LEU A 120 10.38 1.27 -11.04
N ASP A 121 11.05 0.47 -11.87
CA ASP A 121 10.49 -0.01 -13.13
C ASP A 121 9.94 -1.43 -12.95
N ILE A 122 8.61 -1.53 -13.05
CA ILE A 122 7.83 -2.76 -12.94
C ILE A 122 6.93 -2.93 -14.17
N SER A 123 7.31 -2.34 -15.31
CA SER A 123 6.55 -2.42 -16.56
C SER A 123 6.42 -3.84 -17.12
N SER A 124 7.31 -4.76 -16.73
CA SER A 124 7.26 -6.19 -17.08
C SER A 124 6.26 -7.00 -16.24
N PHE A 125 5.68 -6.43 -15.19
CA PHE A 125 4.88 -7.21 -14.25
C PHE A 125 3.49 -7.55 -14.82
N ASP A 126 3.16 -8.84 -14.87
CA ASP A 126 1.82 -9.36 -15.08
C ASP A 126 1.17 -9.63 -13.72
N THR A 127 0.18 -8.81 -13.38
CA THR A 127 -0.55 -8.89 -12.10
C THR A 127 -1.88 -9.64 -12.19
N SER A 128 -2.22 -10.19 -13.36
CA SER A 128 -3.54 -10.79 -13.65
C SER A 128 -3.89 -12.02 -12.80
N LYS A 129 -2.94 -12.57 -12.05
CA LYS A 129 -3.16 -13.68 -11.09
C LYS A 129 -2.98 -13.29 -9.64
N VAL A 130 -2.55 -12.07 -9.36
CA VAL A 130 -2.27 -11.60 -8.00
C VAL A 130 -3.58 -11.44 -7.24
N THR A 131 -3.60 -11.98 -6.01
CA THR A 131 -4.74 -11.91 -5.10
C THR A 131 -4.44 -11.07 -3.86
N ASN A 132 -3.16 -10.87 -3.53
CA ASN A 132 -2.69 -10.12 -2.37
C ASN A 132 -1.63 -9.09 -2.77
N MET A 133 -1.93 -7.81 -2.50
CA MET A 133 -1.02 -6.66 -2.68
C MET A 133 -0.87 -5.84 -1.39
N ARG A 134 -1.20 -6.44 -0.24
CA ARG A 134 -1.09 -5.78 1.07
C ARG A 134 0.34 -5.28 1.30
N TYR A 135 0.53 -4.02 1.69
CA TYR A 135 1.85 -3.40 1.90
C TYR A 135 2.80 -3.39 0.69
N MET A 136 2.34 -3.65 -0.54
CA MET A 136 3.24 -3.87 -1.68
C MET A 136 4.24 -2.71 -1.92
N PHE A 137 3.80 -1.46 -1.71
CA PHE A 137 4.63 -0.26 -1.83
C PHE A 137 4.65 0.59 -0.55
N ASP A 138 4.37 -0.03 0.61
CA ASP A 138 4.33 0.68 1.88
C ASP A 138 5.68 1.34 2.17
N ASP A 139 5.63 2.58 2.63
CA ASP A 139 6.76 3.34 3.12
C ASP A 139 7.93 3.50 2.11
N MET A 140 7.64 3.41 0.81
CA MET A 140 8.56 3.77 -0.28
C MET A 140 8.73 5.30 -0.43
N SER A 141 9.12 5.95 0.66
CA SER A 141 9.00 7.41 0.85
C SER A 141 9.81 8.27 -0.12
N LYS A 142 10.86 7.77 -0.78
CA LYS A 142 11.64 8.55 -1.77
C LYS A 142 11.13 8.47 -3.21
N LEU A 143 10.17 7.60 -3.48
CA LEU A 143 9.64 7.46 -4.83
C LEU A 143 8.75 8.68 -5.16
N THR A 144 9.02 9.32 -6.31
CA THR A 144 8.28 10.51 -6.77
C THR A 144 7.31 10.22 -7.91
N THR A 145 7.45 9.06 -8.57
CA THR A 145 6.55 8.56 -9.62
C THR A 145 6.42 7.05 -9.53
N LEU A 146 5.23 6.52 -9.85
CA LEU A 146 4.97 5.09 -9.93
C LEU A 146 3.97 4.84 -11.06
N ASN A 147 4.33 4.03 -12.05
CA ASN A 147 3.46 3.70 -13.17
C ASN A 147 2.78 2.35 -12.92
N LEU A 148 1.45 2.37 -12.78
CA LEU A 148 0.60 1.20 -12.53
C LEU A 148 -0.46 1.00 -13.62
N SER A 149 -0.36 1.71 -14.74
CA SER A 149 -1.39 1.71 -15.79
C SER A 149 -1.64 0.33 -16.41
N HIS A 150 -0.67 -0.60 -16.32
CA HIS A 150 -0.77 -1.97 -16.80
C HIS A 150 -1.21 -2.99 -15.74
N PHE A 151 -1.44 -2.56 -14.49
CA PHE A 151 -1.88 -3.48 -13.44
C PHE A 151 -3.31 -3.98 -13.67
N ASP A 152 -3.50 -5.29 -13.57
CA ASP A 152 -4.80 -5.96 -13.49
C ASP A 152 -5.04 -6.36 -12.03
N THR A 153 -5.92 -5.63 -11.35
CA THR A 153 -6.26 -5.90 -9.95
C THR A 153 -7.56 -6.68 -9.77
N SER A 154 -8.17 -7.19 -10.86
CA SER A 154 -9.50 -7.83 -10.85
C SER A 154 -9.62 -9.09 -10.00
N LYS A 155 -8.50 -9.63 -9.50
CA LYS A 155 -8.44 -10.77 -8.58
C LYS A 155 -7.96 -10.42 -7.17
N VAL A 156 -7.54 -9.18 -6.95
CA VAL A 156 -6.99 -8.74 -5.66
C VAL A 156 -8.12 -8.65 -4.63
N THR A 157 -7.90 -9.24 -3.47
CA THR A 157 -8.84 -9.19 -2.33
C THR A 157 -8.30 -8.37 -1.16
N ASN A 158 -6.97 -8.16 -1.08
CA ASN A 158 -6.33 -7.37 -0.02
C ASN A 158 -5.41 -6.29 -0.60
N MET A 159 -5.71 -5.02 -0.28
CA MET A 159 -4.93 -3.83 -0.62
C MET A 159 -4.58 -2.99 0.62
N GLY A 160 -4.68 -3.57 1.82
CA GLY A 160 -4.35 -2.86 3.06
C GLY A 160 -2.92 -2.33 3.01
N TYR A 161 -2.74 -1.07 3.40
CA TYR A 161 -1.46 -0.36 3.41
C TYR A 161 -0.70 -0.29 2.07
N MET A 162 -1.34 -0.63 0.95
CA MET A 162 -0.63 -0.81 -0.33
C MET A 162 0.23 0.39 -0.75
N PHE A 163 -0.21 1.62 -0.45
CA PHE A 163 0.49 2.87 -0.77
C PHE A 163 0.77 3.74 0.46
N SER A 164 0.63 3.18 1.67
CA SER A 164 0.86 3.91 2.90
C SER A 164 2.30 4.44 2.94
N GLY A 165 2.53 5.61 3.53
CA GLY A 165 3.88 6.16 3.70
C GLY A 165 4.61 6.62 2.43
N MET A 166 4.01 6.52 1.24
CA MET A 166 4.54 7.04 -0.04
C MET A 166 4.49 8.58 -0.10
N SER A 167 5.15 9.23 0.86
CA SER A 167 4.99 10.64 1.22
C SER A 167 5.49 11.64 0.17
N ASN A 168 6.41 11.25 -0.73
CA ASN A 168 6.90 12.11 -1.81
C ASN A 168 6.13 11.99 -3.13
N LEU A 169 5.17 11.07 -3.23
CA LEU A 169 4.35 10.94 -4.43
C LEU A 169 3.39 12.13 -4.54
N THR A 170 3.38 12.81 -5.68
CA THR A 170 2.53 13.99 -5.92
C THR A 170 1.30 13.68 -6.79
N ASN A 171 1.34 12.56 -7.51
CA ASN A 171 0.25 12.04 -8.33
C ASN A 171 0.27 10.49 -8.31
N LEU A 172 -0.91 9.88 -8.24
CA LEU A 172 -1.09 8.43 -8.31
C LEU A 172 -2.26 8.13 -9.26
N ASP A 173 -1.96 7.52 -10.39
CA ASP A 173 -2.97 7.08 -11.35
C ASP A 173 -3.42 5.65 -11.02
N LEU A 174 -4.70 5.50 -10.69
CA LEU A 174 -5.36 4.23 -10.34
C LEU A 174 -6.47 3.88 -11.33
N SER A 175 -6.50 4.48 -12.51
CA SER A 175 -7.57 4.30 -13.49
C SER A 175 -7.74 2.86 -13.99
N SER A 176 -6.68 2.03 -13.91
CA SER A 176 -6.70 0.60 -14.26
C SER A 176 -7.24 -0.30 -13.15
N PHE A 177 -7.41 0.20 -11.92
CA PHE A 177 -7.75 -0.65 -10.78
C PHE A 177 -9.22 -1.10 -10.82
N ASP A 178 -9.43 -2.40 -10.72
CA ASP A 178 -10.70 -3.02 -10.36
C ASP A 178 -10.63 -3.45 -8.89
N THR A 179 -11.46 -2.84 -8.03
CA THR A 179 -11.52 -3.16 -6.60
C THR A 179 -12.74 -3.98 -6.21
N SER A 180 -13.52 -4.49 -7.17
CA SER A 180 -14.79 -5.21 -6.93
C SER A 180 -14.69 -6.50 -6.11
N LYS A 181 -13.48 -6.99 -5.85
CA LYS A 181 -13.19 -8.13 -4.97
C LYS A 181 -12.44 -7.77 -3.70
N VAL A 182 -12.04 -6.51 -3.53
CA VAL A 182 -11.27 -6.07 -2.37
C VAL A 182 -12.17 -6.05 -1.14
N THR A 183 -11.73 -6.69 -0.06
CA THR A 183 -12.42 -6.71 1.23
C THR A 183 -11.69 -5.89 2.30
N ASP A 184 -10.39 -5.65 2.11
CA ASP A 184 -9.51 -4.96 3.06
C ASP A 184 -8.78 -3.79 2.37
N MET A 185 -9.12 -2.56 2.78
CA MET A 185 -8.48 -1.29 2.37
C MET A 185 -7.88 -0.54 3.58
N TYR A 186 -7.58 -1.25 4.67
CA TYR A 186 -7.02 -0.68 5.89
C TYR A 186 -5.81 0.22 5.56
N ALA A 187 -5.84 1.49 5.96
CA ALA A 187 -4.76 2.46 5.81
C ALA A 187 -4.16 2.58 4.39
N MET A 188 -4.89 2.21 3.33
CA MET A 188 -4.35 2.08 1.98
C MET A 188 -3.57 3.31 1.47
N PHE A 189 -3.99 4.52 1.83
CA PHE A 189 -3.37 5.79 1.44
C PHE A 189 -2.85 6.61 2.64
N SER A 190 -2.66 5.97 3.80
CA SER A 190 -2.20 6.67 5.01
C SER A 190 -0.85 7.34 4.78
N ASP A 191 -0.66 8.54 5.32
CA ASP A 191 0.62 9.28 5.32
C ASP A 191 1.17 9.61 3.91
N MET A 192 0.34 9.57 2.86
CA MET A 192 0.66 10.10 1.52
C MET A 192 0.63 11.63 1.49
N SER A 193 1.57 12.27 2.20
CA SER A 193 1.45 13.67 2.59
C SER A 193 1.52 14.69 1.45
N ASN A 194 2.20 14.40 0.33
CA ASN A 194 2.35 15.34 -0.79
C ASN A 194 1.29 15.20 -1.89
N LEU A 195 0.38 14.22 -1.77
CA LEU A 195 -0.68 14.04 -2.75
C LEU A 195 -1.70 15.19 -2.65
N THR A 196 -2.00 15.83 -3.78
CA THR A 196 -2.91 16.99 -3.83
C THR A 196 -4.29 16.65 -4.38
N ALA A 197 -4.40 15.55 -5.13
CA ALA A 197 -5.64 15.01 -5.65
C ALA A 197 -5.55 13.47 -5.71
N LEU A 198 -6.70 12.80 -5.57
CA LEU A 198 -6.80 11.35 -5.67
C LEU A 198 -8.11 11.00 -6.37
N ASN A 199 -8.02 10.36 -7.54
CA ASN A 199 -9.18 9.92 -8.30
C ASN A 199 -9.51 8.47 -7.93
N LEU A 200 -10.69 8.27 -7.33
CA LEU A 200 -11.18 6.96 -6.91
C LEU A 200 -12.49 6.57 -7.60
N SER A 201 -12.85 7.25 -8.71
CA SER A 201 -14.16 7.08 -9.36
C SER A 201 -14.46 5.67 -9.88
N ASN A 202 -13.42 4.87 -10.10
CA ASN A 202 -13.50 3.46 -10.52
C ASN A 202 -13.56 2.47 -9.35
N PHE A 203 -13.45 2.91 -8.09
CA PHE A 203 -13.47 2.00 -6.95
C PHE A 203 -14.88 1.45 -6.67
N ASP A 204 -14.97 0.14 -6.55
CA ASP A 204 -16.09 -0.56 -5.94
C ASP A 204 -15.70 -0.97 -4.52
N THR A 205 -16.42 -0.45 -3.51
CA THR A 205 -16.18 -0.73 -2.09
C THR A 205 -17.27 -1.61 -1.46
N SER A 206 -18.19 -2.17 -2.25
CA SER A 206 -19.36 -2.92 -1.76
C SER A 206 -19.02 -4.14 -0.90
N LYS A 207 -17.78 -4.66 -1.00
CA LYS A 207 -17.28 -5.80 -0.21
C LYS A 207 -16.30 -5.40 0.91
N VAL A 208 -15.98 -4.11 1.04
CA VAL A 208 -15.02 -3.63 2.03
C VAL A 208 -15.67 -3.61 3.41
N THR A 209 -15.02 -4.22 4.40
CA THR A 209 -15.54 -4.29 5.78
C THR A 209 -14.87 -3.29 6.72
N THR A 210 -13.69 -2.78 6.37
CA THR A 210 -12.95 -1.78 7.16
C THR A 210 -12.29 -0.73 6.28
N MET A 211 -12.39 0.54 6.69
CA MET A 211 -11.72 1.70 6.11
C MET A 211 -10.89 2.44 7.17
N TYR A 212 -10.44 1.71 8.20
CA TYR A 212 -9.59 2.25 9.26
C TYR A 212 -8.42 3.01 8.66
N ALA A 213 -8.23 4.27 9.07
CA ALA A 213 -7.13 5.15 8.67
C ALA A 213 -6.89 5.29 7.15
N MET A 214 -7.86 4.95 6.29
CA MET A 214 -7.66 4.85 4.84
C MET A 214 -7.03 6.12 4.21
N PHE A 215 -7.40 7.30 4.70
CA PHE A 215 -6.90 8.62 4.26
C PHE A 215 -6.26 9.42 5.40
N ARG A 216 -5.71 8.69 6.39
CA ARG A 216 -5.04 9.30 7.54
C ARG A 216 -3.83 10.11 7.08
N ASN A 217 -3.63 11.27 7.69
CA ASN A 217 -2.48 12.14 7.44
C ASN A 217 -2.22 12.49 5.96
N MET A 218 -3.30 12.82 5.24
CA MET A 218 -3.23 13.43 3.91
C MET A 218 -3.58 14.93 4.01
N PRO A 219 -2.65 15.81 4.45
CA PRO A 219 -2.93 17.22 4.67
C PRO A 219 -3.19 18.01 3.37
N ASN A 220 -2.59 17.59 2.24
CA ASN A 220 -2.59 18.38 1.01
C ASN A 220 -3.78 18.16 0.07
N LEU A 221 -4.64 17.17 0.33
CA LEU A 221 -5.90 17.02 -0.39
C LEU A 221 -6.82 18.21 -0.11
N THR A 222 -7.38 18.82 -1.16
CA THR A 222 -8.37 19.91 -1.01
C THR A 222 -9.80 19.39 -1.01
N THR A 223 -10.06 18.38 -1.84
CA THR A 223 -11.34 17.68 -1.93
C THR A 223 -11.09 16.19 -2.07
N LEU A 224 -12.07 15.40 -1.66
CA LEU A 224 -12.05 13.96 -1.87
C LEU A 224 -13.44 13.51 -2.32
N ASP A 225 -13.49 12.80 -3.44
CA ASP A 225 -14.73 12.28 -4.01
C ASP A 225 -14.88 10.80 -3.69
N LEU A 226 -15.83 10.49 -2.83
CA LEU A 226 -16.21 9.15 -2.38
C LEU A 226 -17.66 8.84 -2.81
N SER A 227 -18.17 9.51 -3.84
CA SER A 227 -19.56 9.38 -4.29
C SER A 227 -19.93 8.01 -4.85
N ASN A 228 -18.93 7.21 -5.23
CA ASN A 228 -19.06 5.82 -5.67
C ASN A 228 -18.85 4.79 -4.54
N PHE A 229 -18.54 5.23 -3.32
CA PHE A 229 -18.28 4.31 -2.21
C PHE A 229 -19.61 3.78 -1.63
N ASP A 230 -19.80 2.47 -1.72
CA ASP A 230 -20.76 1.73 -0.91
C ASP A 230 -20.11 1.38 0.42
N THR A 231 -20.60 1.95 1.52
CA THR A 231 -20.09 1.71 2.87
C THR A 231 -21.03 0.87 3.73
N SER A 232 -22.03 0.23 3.13
CA SER A 232 -23.07 -0.53 3.85
C SER A 232 -22.54 -1.69 4.70
N GLN A 233 -21.40 -2.29 4.29
CA GLN A 233 -20.71 -3.37 5.01
C GLN A 233 -19.57 -2.90 5.90
N VAL A 234 -19.24 -1.60 5.91
CA VAL A 234 -18.11 -1.08 6.69
C VAL A 234 -18.53 -0.95 8.15
N THR A 235 -17.76 -1.57 9.05
CA THR A 235 -17.99 -1.48 10.50
C THR A 235 -16.99 -0.55 11.21
N ASP A 236 -15.84 -0.28 10.59
CA ASP A 236 -14.76 0.51 11.18
C ASP A 236 -14.25 1.60 10.22
N MET A 237 -14.39 2.86 10.64
CA MET A 237 -13.85 4.08 10.00
C MET A 237 -12.99 4.90 10.97
N LYS A 238 -12.48 4.26 12.02
CA LYS A 238 -11.59 4.91 12.98
C LYS A 238 -10.40 5.53 12.27
N TYR A 239 -10.08 6.76 12.64
CA TYR A 239 -9.01 7.57 12.03
C TYR A 239 -9.09 7.78 10.51
N MET A 240 -10.20 7.46 9.81
CA MET A 240 -10.26 7.46 8.35
C MET A 240 -9.74 8.75 7.71
N PHE A 241 -10.05 9.91 8.29
CA PHE A 241 -9.55 11.23 7.88
C PHE A 241 -8.71 11.92 8.96
N TYR A 242 -8.18 11.18 9.93
CA TYR A 242 -7.42 11.76 11.04
C TYR A 242 -6.18 12.50 10.55
N LEU A 243 -5.89 13.65 11.16
CA LEU A 243 -4.66 14.39 10.95
C LEU A 243 -3.86 14.45 12.27
N PRO A 244 -2.57 14.04 12.31
CA PRO A 244 -1.73 14.18 13.49
C PRO A 244 -1.63 15.64 13.95
N TYR A 245 -1.46 15.86 15.25
CA TYR A 245 -1.38 17.22 15.80
C TYR A 245 -0.27 18.07 15.17
N LYS A 246 0.87 17.44 14.84
CA LYS A 246 2.01 18.11 14.17
C LYS A 246 1.65 18.66 12.78
N ASP A 247 0.68 18.04 12.10
CA ASP A 247 0.29 18.35 10.72
C ASP A 247 -1.00 19.18 10.63
N LYS A 248 -1.66 19.48 11.78
CA LYS A 248 -2.96 20.17 11.82
C LYS A 248 -3.01 21.54 11.15
N LEU A 249 -1.85 22.22 11.09
CA LEU A 249 -1.73 23.55 10.46
C LEU A 249 -1.62 23.45 8.93
N ASN A 250 -1.33 22.26 8.41
CA ASN A 250 -1.23 21.98 6.98
C ASN A 250 -2.52 21.42 6.40
N ASP A 251 -3.60 21.28 7.18
CA ASP A 251 -4.87 20.78 6.69
C ASP A 251 -5.41 21.65 5.55
N LYS A 252 -5.67 21.03 4.40
CA LYS A 252 -6.30 21.65 3.24
C LYS A 252 -7.63 21.00 2.85
N LEU A 253 -8.06 19.94 3.53
CA LEU A 253 -9.26 19.19 3.12
C LEU A 253 -10.52 19.98 3.48
N GLU A 254 -11.18 20.53 2.47
CA GLU A 254 -12.35 21.39 2.63
C GLU A 254 -13.66 20.64 2.46
N LYS A 255 -13.71 19.66 1.54
CA LYS A 255 -14.93 18.93 1.21
C LYS A 255 -14.68 17.45 0.96
N ILE A 256 -15.60 16.63 1.45
CA ILE A 256 -15.72 15.21 1.11
C ILE A 256 -17.07 15.04 0.42
N TYR A 257 -17.04 14.59 -0.84
CA TYR A 257 -18.25 14.33 -1.62
C TYR A 257 -18.70 12.88 -1.44
N VAL A 258 -20.00 12.70 -1.22
CA VAL A 258 -20.62 11.38 -1.07
C VAL A 258 -21.99 11.35 -1.77
N ASN A 259 -22.53 10.15 -1.98
CA ASN A 259 -23.92 9.91 -2.36
C ASN A 259 -24.67 9.13 -1.27
N ASN A 260 -25.90 8.70 -1.57
CA ASN A 260 -26.74 7.96 -0.63
C ASN A 260 -26.15 6.59 -0.24
N ASP A 261 -25.28 6.01 -1.06
CA ASP A 261 -24.63 4.72 -0.81
C ASP A 261 -23.53 4.80 0.27
N PHE A 262 -23.13 6.02 0.67
CA PHE A 262 -22.30 6.25 1.85
C PHE A 262 -23.14 6.10 3.12
N ASN A 263 -23.44 4.85 3.47
CA ASN A 263 -24.25 4.44 4.59
C ASN A 263 -23.40 4.16 5.84
N THR A 264 -23.68 4.88 6.92
CA THR A 264 -22.94 4.80 8.20
C THR A 264 -23.69 4.02 9.29
N ALA A 265 -24.81 3.37 8.95
CA ALA A 265 -25.64 2.63 9.89
C ALA A 265 -24.85 1.50 10.59
N SER A 266 -24.08 0.73 9.82
CA SER A 266 -23.30 -0.43 10.27
C SER A 266 -22.05 -0.09 11.09
N LEU A 267 -21.64 1.19 11.15
CA LEU A 267 -20.43 1.60 11.86
C LEU A 267 -20.54 1.35 13.37
N THR A 268 -19.55 0.62 13.89
CA THR A 268 -19.33 0.36 15.31
C THR A 268 -18.17 1.19 15.88
N ASP A 269 -17.16 1.53 15.07
CA ASP A 269 -16.07 2.43 15.46
C ASP A 269 -15.84 3.50 14.39
N PHE A 270 -15.91 4.76 14.80
CA PHE A 270 -15.62 5.95 14.00
C PHE A 270 -14.80 6.94 14.84
N SER A 271 -14.13 6.45 15.87
CA SER A 271 -13.39 7.29 16.80
C SER A 271 -12.32 8.10 16.07
N GLU A 272 -12.26 9.39 16.40
CA GLU A 272 -11.24 10.33 15.89
C GLU A 272 -11.21 10.46 14.35
N MET A 273 -12.28 10.05 13.66
CA MET A 273 -12.38 10.03 12.20
C MET A 273 -12.01 11.36 11.55
N PHE A 274 -12.41 12.48 12.16
CA PHE A 274 -12.15 13.83 11.66
C PHE A 274 -11.16 14.64 12.50
N LYS A 275 -10.45 14.03 13.46
CA LYS A 275 -9.61 14.78 14.40
C LYS A 275 -8.62 15.67 13.65
N ASN A 276 -8.55 16.94 14.08
CA ASN A 276 -7.68 17.99 13.53
C ASN A 276 -7.95 18.39 12.05
N ARG A 277 -9.06 17.95 11.44
CA ARG A 277 -9.52 18.43 10.12
C ARG A 277 -10.21 19.79 10.22
N ASN A 278 -9.43 20.81 10.56
CA ASN A 278 -9.92 22.17 10.86
C ASN A 278 -10.49 22.92 9.65
N LYS A 279 -10.15 22.50 8.41
CA LYS A 279 -10.68 23.10 7.18
C LYS A 279 -11.95 22.43 6.66
N LEU A 280 -12.25 21.21 7.11
CA LEU A 280 -13.39 20.45 6.61
C LEU A 280 -14.71 21.15 6.93
N ARG A 281 -15.58 21.26 5.93
CA ARG A 281 -16.93 21.81 6.03
C ARG A 281 -17.93 20.86 5.35
N GLY A 282 -19.12 20.78 5.92
CA GLY A 282 -20.27 20.20 5.23
C GLY A 282 -20.63 20.99 3.96
N GLY A 283 -21.44 20.39 3.09
CA GLY A 283 -21.85 20.99 1.81
C GLY A 283 -22.54 22.36 1.93
N ASN A 284 -23.23 22.61 3.05
CA ASN A 284 -23.89 23.87 3.39
C ASN A 284 -23.11 24.67 4.45
N GLY A 285 -21.84 24.33 4.67
CA GLY A 285 -20.92 25.07 5.53
C GLY A 285 -20.90 24.64 7.00
N SER A 286 -21.62 23.59 7.40
CA SER A 286 -21.61 23.12 8.79
C SER A 286 -20.20 22.71 9.24
N PHE A 287 -19.86 23.02 10.50
CA PHE A 287 -18.59 22.62 11.12
C PHE A 287 -18.65 22.59 12.65
N LEU A 288 -17.78 21.80 13.26
CA LEU A 288 -17.44 21.88 14.67
C LEU A 288 -16.12 22.64 14.86
N VAL A 289 -16.04 23.44 15.92
CA VAL A 289 -14.79 24.12 16.33
C VAL A 289 -13.69 23.09 16.66
N ASN A 290 -14.07 21.96 17.25
CA ASN A 290 -13.20 20.81 17.43
C ASN A 290 -13.74 19.63 16.61
N PRO A 291 -13.22 19.37 15.39
CA PRO A 291 -13.68 18.27 14.55
C PRO A 291 -13.59 16.88 15.20
N GLY A 292 -12.70 16.70 16.19
CA GLY A 292 -12.57 15.44 16.93
C GLY A 292 -13.76 15.13 17.85
N THR A 293 -14.66 16.08 18.10
CA THR A 293 -15.88 15.85 18.91
C THR A 293 -17.08 15.44 18.05
N ALA A 294 -16.90 15.21 16.75
CA ALA A 294 -17.97 14.72 15.88
C ALA A 294 -18.46 13.35 16.34
N ASP A 295 -19.75 13.29 16.67
CA ASP A 295 -20.45 12.03 16.94
C ASP A 295 -21.08 11.47 15.64
N LYS A 296 -21.77 10.33 15.76
CA LYS A 296 -22.45 9.67 14.63
C LYS A 296 -23.44 10.58 13.90
N SER A 297 -23.96 11.63 14.54
CA SER A 297 -24.87 12.57 13.89
C SER A 297 -24.17 13.42 12.83
N TRP A 298 -22.85 13.61 12.88
CA TRP A 298 -22.11 14.37 11.87
C TRP A 298 -21.72 13.55 10.63
N LEU A 299 -21.84 12.22 10.70
CA LEU A 299 -21.49 11.28 9.64
C LEU A 299 -22.65 11.13 8.63
N ARG A 300 -23.03 12.25 8.01
CA ARG A 300 -24.11 12.35 7.01
C ARG A 300 -23.89 13.52 6.07
N ILE A 301 -24.66 13.55 4.99
CA ILE A 301 -24.77 14.71 4.10
C ILE A 301 -25.29 15.90 4.90
N ASP A 302 -24.63 17.04 4.74
CA ASP A 302 -24.93 18.28 5.42
C ASP A 302 -26.26 18.91 4.96
N ASP A 303 -27.22 19.01 5.88
CA ASP A 303 -28.53 19.63 5.66
C ASP A 303 -28.97 20.43 6.90
N PRO A 304 -28.31 21.57 7.17
CA PRO A 304 -28.61 22.39 8.34
C PRO A 304 -29.99 23.04 8.26
N THR A 305 -30.56 23.19 7.06
CA THR A 305 -31.91 23.76 6.86
C THR A 305 -32.99 22.91 7.53
N ASN A 306 -32.75 21.60 7.64
CA ASN A 306 -33.62 20.65 8.34
C ASN A 306 -33.05 20.25 9.73
N GLY A 307 -32.15 21.04 10.30
CA GLY A 307 -31.54 20.79 11.61
C GLY A 307 -30.57 19.60 11.63
N ARG A 308 -30.00 19.22 10.49
CA ARG A 308 -29.15 18.04 10.32
C ARG A 308 -27.76 18.43 9.79
N PRO A 309 -26.90 19.09 10.61
CA PRO A 309 -25.54 19.40 10.19
C PRO A 309 -24.76 18.10 9.90
N GLY A 310 -23.81 18.15 8.97
CA GLY A 310 -22.96 17.00 8.64
C GLY A 310 -21.64 17.42 7.99
N TYR A 311 -20.69 16.50 7.89
CA TYR A 311 -19.39 16.77 7.25
C TYR A 311 -19.33 16.40 5.77
N PHE A 312 -20.34 15.71 5.24
CA PHE A 312 -20.33 15.31 3.83
C PHE A 312 -21.10 16.28 2.95
N THR A 313 -20.63 16.41 1.71
CA THR A 313 -21.26 17.18 0.65
C THR A 313 -21.92 16.22 -0.33
N ARG A 314 -23.19 16.44 -0.68
CA ARG A 314 -23.83 15.67 -1.76
C ARG A 314 -23.14 16.03 -3.08
N LYS A 315 -22.71 15.03 -3.84
CA LYS A 315 -22.20 15.28 -5.20
C LYS A 315 -23.34 15.80 -6.09
N PRO A 316 -23.14 16.89 -6.85
CA PRO A 316 -24.16 17.48 -7.70
C PRO A 316 -24.76 16.52 -8.73
#